data_AF-A0A4T0E2B4-F1
#
_entry.id   AF-A0A4T0E2B4-F1
#
_cell.length_a   1.000
_cell.length_b   1.000
_cell.length_c   1.000
_cell.angle_alpha   90.00
_cell.angle_beta   90.00
_cell.angle_gamma   90.00
#
_symmetry.space_group_name_H-M   'P 1'
#
loop_
_entity.id
_entity.type
_entity.pdbx_description
1 polymer ?
#
loop_
_entity_poly.entity_id
_entity_poly.type
_entity_poly.pdbx_seq_one_letter_code
_entity_poly.pdbx_strand_id
1 'polypeptide(L)'
;MAFCYAFHELSNGFSFEEQLANFADLRKNERLNSQDLVQIGIAYDAFIQDNNNTQAIVDLVNNNNVSALTMHFLGGPWGNTNSPSKLDQLGLMNSTTPIVFSHASYVTTDDAELLRKYDQYISTTPESEMHYGHGHHYNPLIQDQSALGVDTHFTFSTDIITQARIWLQSTRLRFFYQALDNWNIPRNNPMSANQAFTLATRSGALALRRPDLGVLATGNKADVVVFDGDSPNMLGWSDPVAAVILHSNVGDIRHVMVGGEWRKRDGQLVTKQNRTDVQTKFLESAKRIQKIWLETPLPEMQGEFGGLSHVEYVDAFTVDAVRGNGTGY
;
A
#
# COMPACT_ATOMS: atom_id res chain seq x y z
N MET A 1 -7.80 -8.74 8.44
CA MET A 1 -7.59 -7.32 8.08
C MET A 1 -7.24 -6.55 9.34
N ALA A 2 -6.33 -5.58 9.26
CA ALA A 2 -6.06 -4.64 10.34
C ALA A 2 -6.72 -3.29 10.03
N PHE A 3 -7.51 -2.76 10.97
CA PHE A 3 -7.96 -1.37 10.95
C PHE A 3 -6.99 -0.57 11.81
N CYS A 4 -6.11 0.21 11.18
CA CYS A 4 -5.11 0.98 11.89
C CYS A 4 -5.65 2.35 12.27
N TYR A 5 -5.76 2.62 13.57
CA TYR A 5 -6.15 3.92 14.08
C TYR A 5 -4.98 4.90 13.96
N ALA A 6 -5.18 6.01 13.25
CA ALA A 6 -4.15 7.00 13.02
C ALA A 6 -4.04 7.97 14.20
N PHE A 7 -2.85 8.02 14.82
CA PHE A 7 -2.49 9.04 15.79
C PHE A 7 -1.70 10.14 15.10
N HIS A 8 -2.10 11.40 15.27
CA HIS A 8 -1.38 12.55 14.73
C HIS A 8 -1.79 13.84 15.41
N GLU A 9 -0.98 14.88 15.29
CA GLU A 9 -1.34 16.20 15.77
C GLU A 9 -2.41 16.83 14.88
N LEU A 10 -3.47 17.32 15.50
CA LEU A 10 -4.63 17.90 14.83
C LEU A 10 -4.84 19.35 15.26
N SER A 11 -5.08 20.23 14.30
CA SER A 11 -5.38 21.65 14.54
C SER A 11 -6.84 21.90 14.96
N ASN A 12 -7.67 20.86 15.02
CA ASN A 12 -9.11 20.96 15.31
C ASN A 12 -9.44 20.82 16.81
N GLY A 13 -8.43 20.78 17.68
CA GLY A 13 -8.61 20.65 19.13
C GLY A 13 -8.80 19.22 19.64
N PHE A 14 -8.75 18.20 18.78
CA PHE A 14 -8.77 16.79 19.19
C PHE A 14 -7.36 16.34 19.63
N SER A 15 -7.10 16.49 20.92
CA SER A 15 -5.79 16.28 21.53
C SER A 15 -5.31 14.82 21.45
N PHE A 16 -4.01 14.61 21.63
CA PHE A 16 -3.42 13.27 21.64
C PHE A 16 -3.97 12.39 22.78
N GLU A 17 -4.26 12.98 23.94
CA GLU A 17 -4.90 12.28 25.07
C GLU A 17 -6.33 11.83 24.73
N GLU A 18 -7.10 12.67 24.04
CA GLU A 18 -8.44 12.31 23.58
C GLU A 18 -8.40 11.23 22.48
N GLN A 19 -7.39 11.26 21.61
CA GLN A 19 -7.14 10.19 20.64
C GLN A 19 -6.84 8.85 21.33
N LEU A 20 -6.00 8.84 22.38
CA LEU A 20 -5.74 7.64 23.18
C LEU A 20 -7.02 7.12 23.86
N ALA A 21 -7.83 8.01 24.42
CA ALA A 21 -9.11 7.64 25.02
C ALA A 21 -10.09 7.08 23.98
N ASN A 22 -10.16 7.68 22.79
CA ASN A 22 -10.99 7.21 21.68
C ASN A 22 -10.52 5.85 21.15
N PHE A 23 -9.21 5.65 21.01
CA PHE A 23 -8.64 4.35 20.67
C PHE A 23 -9.01 3.28 21.70
N ALA A 24 -8.85 3.57 22.99
CA ALA A 24 -9.23 2.66 24.06
C ALA A 24 -10.73 2.32 24.06
N ASP A 25 -11.60 3.26 23.65
CA ASP A 25 -13.03 3.02 23.51
C ASP A 25 -13.38 2.19 22.26
N LEU A 26 -12.76 2.48 21.11
CA LEU A 26 -12.90 1.68 19.89
C LEU A 26 -12.48 0.23 20.10
N ARG A 27 -11.46 0.01 20.95
CA ARG A 27 -11.04 -1.32 21.41
C ARG A 27 -12.05 -2.04 22.30
N LYS A 28 -13.22 -1.49 22.59
CA LYS A 28 -14.33 -2.24 23.20
C LYS A 28 -15.32 -2.72 22.16
N ASN A 29 -15.23 -2.24 20.92
CA ASN A 29 -16.13 -2.63 19.85
C ASN A 29 -15.80 -4.03 19.34
N GLU A 30 -16.72 -4.97 19.56
CA GLU A 30 -16.57 -6.37 19.13
C GLU A 30 -16.29 -6.52 17.63
N ARG A 31 -16.76 -5.58 16.79
CA ARG A 31 -16.50 -5.60 15.34
C ARG A 31 -15.03 -5.36 14.99
N LEU A 32 -14.30 -4.66 15.86
CA LEU A 32 -12.87 -4.33 15.68
C LEU A 32 -11.95 -5.26 16.49
N ASN A 33 -12.53 -6.15 17.29
CA ASN A 33 -11.82 -7.14 18.10
C ASN A 33 -12.24 -8.58 17.79
N SER A 34 -12.98 -8.79 16.69
CA SER A 34 -13.24 -10.15 16.22
C SER A 34 -11.89 -10.75 15.85
N GLN A 35 -11.52 -11.89 16.46
CA GLN A 35 -10.19 -12.47 16.22
C GLN A 35 -9.95 -12.87 14.75
N ASP A 36 -11.00 -12.90 13.92
CA ASP A 36 -10.94 -13.50 12.58
C ASP A 36 -10.89 -12.52 11.40
N LEU A 37 -11.76 -11.50 11.37
CA LEU A 37 -11.94 -10.66 10.17
C LEU A 37 -11.23 -9.31 10.27
N VAL A 38 -11.55 -8.53 11.31
CA VAL A 38 -11.00 -7.20 11.55
C VAL A 38 -10.42 -7.13 12.95
N GLN A 39 -9.16 -6.73 13.02
CA GLN A 39 -8.43 -6.46 14.25
C GLN A 39 -7.95 -5.01 14.24
N ILE A 40 -7.70 -4.44 15.41
CA ILE A 40 -7.27 -3.06 15.54
C ILE A 40 -5.74 -2.94 15.57
N GLY A 41 -5.21 -2.08 14.71
CA GLY A 41 -3.80 -1.69 14.64
C GLY A 41 -3.61 -0.21 14.92
N ILE A 42 -2.39 0.26 14.72
CA ILE A 42 -1.96 1.64 14.94
C ILE A 42 -1.33 2.17 13.64
N ALA A 43 -1.66 3.41 13.29
CA ALA A 43 -0.92 4.17 12.28
C ALA A 43 -0.29 5.41 12.93
N TYR A 44 1.00 5.66 12.67
CA TYR A 44 1.72 6.81 13.23
C TYR A 44 2.90 7.23 12.35
N ASP A 45 2.93 8.51 11.97
CA ASP A 45 3.91 9.05 11.01
C ASP A 45 4.91 10.04 11.66
N ALA A 46 4.89 10.19 12.98
CA ALA A 46 5.66 11.24 13.67
C ALA A 46 6.87 10.69 14.47
N PHE A 47 7.35 9.48 14.17
CA PHE A 47 8.48 8.86 14.89
C PHE A 47 9.78 9.70 14.81
N ILE A 48 9.92 10.55 13.79
CA ILE A 48 11.08 11.43 13.59
C ILE A 48 11.18 12.50 14.69
N GLN A 49 10.04 12.96 15.24
CA GLN A 49 10.00 14.10 16.16
C GLN A 49 10.48 13.75 17.59
N ASP A 50 10.55 12.46 17.91
CA ASP A 50 11.06 11.92 19.19
C ASP A 50 10.53 12.67 20.43
N ASN A 51 9.21 12.80 20.50
CA ASN A 51 8.51 13.55 21.54
C ASN A 51 7.71 12.61 22.47
N ASN A 52 7.08 13.18 23.50
CA ASN A 52 6.26 12.40 24.46
C ASN A 52 5.18 11.55 23.77
N ASN A 53 4.61 12.02 22.66
CA ASN A 53 3.61 11.28 21.89
C ASN A 53 4.23 10.03 21.25
N THR A 54 5.47 10.13 20.76
CA THR A 54 6.21 8.98 20.21
C THR A 54 6.41 7.90 21.26
N GLN A 55 6.85 8.26 22.47
CA GLN A 55 7.01 7.30 23.55
C GLN A 55 5.68 6.64 23.94
N ALA A 56 4.59 7.40 23.98
CA ALA A 56 3.26 6.83 24.24
C ALA A 56 2.84 5.80 23.18
N ILE A 57 3.17 6.02 21.90
CA ILE A 57 2.94 5.03 20.84
C ILE A 57 3.84 3.80 21.02
N VAL A 58 5.12 3.97 21.35
CA VAL A 58 6.05 2.87 21.63
C VAL A 58 5.49 1.99 22.76
N ASP A 59 5.06 2.61 23.86
CA ASP A 59 4.46 1.92 24.99
C ASP A 59 3.15 1.23 24.61
N LEU A 60 2.32 1.87 23.78
CA LEU A 60 1.08 1.29 23.30
C LEU A 60 1.35 0.02 22.48
N VAL A 61 2.33 0.05 21.57
CA VAL A 61 2.71 -1.09 20.73
C VAL A 61 3.33 -2.23 21.55
N ASN A 62 4.19 -1.92 22.53
CA ASN A 62 4.88 -2.93 23.33
C ASN A 62 3.98 -3.56 24.41
N ASN A 63 3.09 -2.78 25.01
CA ASN A 63 2.26 -3.23 26.13
C ASN A 63 0.89 -3.75 25.69
N ASN A 64 0.52 -3.62 24.41
CA ASN A 64 -0.77 -4.05 23.92
C ASN A 64 -0.64 -4.97 22.71
N ASN A 65 -1.55 -5.95 22.64
CA ASN A 65 -1.68 -6.82 21.49
C ASN A 65 -2.43 -6.10 20.35
N VAL A 66 -1.76 -5.15 19.69
CA VAL A 66 -2.24 -4.49 18.46
C VAL A 66 -1.91 -5.36 17.25
N SER A 67 -2.79 -5.38 16.24
CA SER A 67 -2.65 -6.32 15.13
C SER A 67 -1.58 -5.93 14.10
N ALA A 68 -1.25 -4.64 14.02
CA ALA A 68 -0.22 -4.09 13.14
C ALA A 68 0.15 -2.68 13.58
N LEU A 69 1.37 -2.26 13.25
CA LEU A 69 1.81 -0.87 13.23
C LEU A 69 2.11 -0.49 11.79
N THR A 70 1.57 0.63 11.30
CA THR A 70 1.79 1.10 9.93
C THR A 70 2.29 2.55 9.93
N MET A 71 3.16 2.89 8.99
CA MET A 71 3.65 4.25 8.80
C MET A 71 4.10 4.49 7.36
N HIS A 72 4.14 5.74 6.96
CA HIS A 72 4.74 6.18 5.72
C HIS A 72 6.23 6.38 5.93
N PHE A 73 7.03 5.73 5.08
CA PHE A 73 8.47 5.89 5.02
C PHE A 73 8.85 6.18 3.56
N LEU A 74 9.41 7.35 3.28
CA LEU A 74 9.89 7.67 1.93
C LEU A 74 11.41 7.73 1.90
N GLY A 75 12.03 8.45 2.84
CA GLY A 75 13.44 8.79 2.82
C GLY A 75 13.81 9.78 1.71
N GLY A 76 15.11 9.87 1.41
CA GLY A 76 15.62 10.67 0.29
C GLY A 76 15.17 12.14 0.33
N PRO A 77 14.79 12.74 -0.82
CA PRO A 77 14.40 14.16 -0.89
C PRO A 77 13.09 14.47 -0.14
N TRP A 78 12.27 13.46 0.16
CA TRP A 78 11.00 13.65 0.88
C TRP A 78 11.20 13.86 2.38
N GLY A 79 12.38 13.54 2.92
CA GLY A 79 12.72 13.73 4.35
C GLY A 79 11.87 12.95 5.35
N ASN A 80 10.91 12.14 4.91
CA ASN A 80 10.12 11.28 5.78
C ASN A 80 10.92 10.01 6.13
N THR A 81 11.64 10.08 7.25
CA THR A 81 12.56 9.07 7.79
C THR A 81 11.97 8.23 8.93
N ASN A 82 10.67 7.88 8.87
CA ASN A 82 10.08 6.83 9.72
C ASN A 82 10.60 5.42 9.32
N SER A 83 11.92 5.24 9.27
CA SER A 83 12.59 4.10 8.65
C SER A 83 12.76 2.92 9.62
N PRO A 84 13.09 1.72 9.10
CA PRO A 84 13.54 0.59 9.92
C PRO A 84 14.65 0.97 10.91
N SER A 85 15.63 1.77 10.48
CA SER A 85 16.70 2.26 11.36
C SER A 85 16.19 3.11 12.51
N LYS A 86 15.22 4.02 12.29
CA LYS A 86 14.63 4.82 13.36
C LYS A 86 13.86 3.94 14.35
N LEU A 87 13.12 2.95 13.84
CA LEU A 87 12.37 2.03 14.70
C LEU A 87 13.26 1.06 15.48
N ASP A 88 14.43 0.69 14.95
CA ASP A 88 15.41 -0.12 15.68
C ASP A 88 15.98 0.66 16.87
N GLN A 89 16.28 1.96 16.69
CA GLN A 89 16.71 2.84 17.79
C GLN A 89 15.65 2.97 18.90
N LEU A 90 14.37 2.95 18.53
CA LEU A 90 13.24 2.98 19.47
C LEU A 90 12.92 1.60 20.06
N GLY A 91 13.66 0.55 19.68
CA GLY A 91 13.46 -0.82 20.16
C GLY A 91 12.20 -1.51 19.64
N LEU A 92 11.55 -0.97 18.60
CA LEU A 92 10.30 -1.50 18.06
C LEU A 92 10.48 -2.63 17.05
N MET A 93 11.63 -2.70 16.36
CA MET A 93 11.82 -3.66 15.26
C MET A 93 11.70 -5.13 15.70
N ASN A 94 12.08 -5.44 16.95
CA ASN A 94 11.98 -6.77 17.53
C ASN A 94 10.60 -7.07 18.17
N SER A 95 9.61 -6.20 17.99
CA SER A 95 8.26 -6.41 18.51
C SER A 95 7.57 -7.61 17.87
N THR A 96 6.66 -8.25 18.59
CA THR A 96 5.75 -9.28 18.05
C THR A 96 4.70 -8.71 17.11
N THR A 97 4.43 -7.40 17.21
CA THR A 97 3.53 -6.68 16.31
C THR A 97 4.16 -6.58 14.92
N PRO A 98 3.46 -6.97 13.83
CA PRO A 98 3.95 -6.74 12.48
C PRO A 98 4.00 -5.24 12.18
N ILE A 99 5.10 -4.81 11.55
CA ILE A 99 5.32 -3.41 11.18
C ILE A 99 5.34 -3.31 9.65
N VAL A 100 4.50 -2.45 9.10
CA VAL A 100 4.42 -2.21 7.66
C VAL A 100 4.85 -0.78 7.34
N PHE A 101 5.93 -0.67 6.57
CA PHE A 101 6.45 0.60 6.06
C PHE A 101 5.87 0.85 4.67
N SER A 102 4.92 1.78 4.54
CA SER A 102 4.36 2.18 3.26
C SER A 102 5.39 2.93 2.43
N HIS A 103 5.44 2.62 1.14
CA HIS A 103 6.35 3.13 0.11
C HIS A 103 7.79 2.62 0.21
N ALA A 104 8.56 3.11 1.18
CA ALA A 104 10.00 2.87 1.33
C ALA A 104 10.84 3.20 0.07
N SER A 105 10.42 4.20 -0.71
CA SER A 105 10.97 4.54 -2.03
C SER A 105 12.50 4.76 -2.06
N TYR A 106 13.05 5.31 -0.98
CA TYR A 106 14.48 5.57 -0.78
C TYR A 106 15.06 4.75 0.36
N VAL A 107 14.59 3.50 0.53
CA VAL A 107 15.17 2.54 1.48
C VAL A 107 16.69 2.41 1.29
N THR A 108 17.42 2.41 2.41
CA THR A 108 18.87 2.25 2.42
C THR A 108 19.26 0.77 2.56
N THR A 109 20.55 0.46 2.38
CA THR A 109 21.09 -0.88 2.65
C THR A 109 20.92 -1.27 4.12
N ASP A 110 21.14 -0.32 5.04
CA ASP A 110 21.03 -0.58 6.48
C ASP A 110 19.58 -0.88 6.87
N ASP A 111 18.63 -0.10 6.33
CA ASP A 111 17.21 -0.35 6.51
C ASP A 111 16.80 -1.73 5.95
N ALA A 112 17.31 -2.11 4.77
CA ALA A 112 17.05 -3.41 4.16
C ALA A 112 17.57 -4.59 5.00
N GLU A 113 18.76 -4.46 5.59
CA GLU A 113 19.32 -5.48 6.48
C GLU A 113 18.50 -5.60 7.78
N LEU A 114 17.99 -4.49 8.32
CA LEU A 114 17.09 -4.53 9.47
C LEU A 114 15.76 -5.21 9.16
N LEU A 115 15.16 -4.91 8.01
CA LEU A 115 13.94 -5.59 7.53
C LEU A 115 14.15 -7.11 7.47
N ARG A 116 15.26 -7.56 6.88
CA ARG A 116 15.62 -8.99 6.82
C ARG A 116 15.89 -9.59 8.19
N LYS A 117 16.62 -8.88 9.05
CA LYS A 117 16.98 -9.34 10.40
C LYS A 117 15.75 -9.61 11.26
N TYR A 118 14.74 -8.76 11.17
CA TYR A 118 13.54 -8.82 12.02
C TYR A 118 12.30 -9.37 11.31
N ASP A 119 12.44 -9.83 10.06
CA ASP A 119 11.35 -10.32 9.21
C ASP A 119 10.18 -9.33 9.16
N GLN A 120 10.51 -8.07 8.82
CA GLN A 120 9.58 -6.97 8.65
C GLN A 120 9.55 -6.57 7.16
N TYR A 121 8.41 -6.07 6.71
CA TYR A 121 8.15 -5.88 5.28
C TYR A 121 7.78 -4.44 4.96
N ILE A 122 8.10 -4.03 3.73
CA ILE A 122 7.58 -2.80 3.14
C ILE A 122 6.30 -3.09 2.34
N SER A 123 5.44 -2.09 2.21
CA SER A 123 4.28 -2.11 1.30
C SER A 123 4.51 -1.11 0.17
N THR A 124 4.94 -1.62 -0.98
CA THR A 124 5.15 -0.84 -2.20
C THR A 124 3.80 -0.60 -2.88
N THR A 125 3.54 0.64 -3.31
CA THR A 125 2.27 1.07 -3.93
C THR A 125 2.55 1.65 -5.32
N PRO A 126 2.69 0.79 -6.35
CA PRO A 126 3.36 1.14 -7.60
C PRO A 126 2.76 2.33 -8.34
N GLU A 127 1.44 2.35 -8.54
CA GLU A 127 0.77 3.44 -9.27
C GLU A 127 0.84 4.75 -8.49
N SER A 128 0.61 4.70 -7.18
CA SER A 128 0.70 5.87 -6.30
C SER A 128 2.08 6.48 -6.29
N GLU A 129 3.12 5.65 -6.14
CA GLU A 129 4.49 6.12 -6.08
C GLU A 129 4.96 6.74 -7.40
N MET A 130 4.51 6.19 -8.53
CA MET A 130 4.77 6.79 -9.84
C MET A 130 3.99 8.11 -10.01
N HIS A 131 2.74 8.15 -9.55
CA HIS A 131 1.85 9.31 -9.70
C HIS A 131 2.32 10.52 -8.88
N TYR A 132 2.65 10.31 -7.60
CA TYR A 132 3.08 11.39 -6.71
C TYR A 132 4.58 11.70 -6.79
N GLY A 133 5.31 11.03 -7.69
CA GLY A 133 6.76 11.23 -7.83
C GLY A 133 7.58 10.68 -6.65
N HIS A 134 6.99 9.87 -5.77
CA HIS A 134 7.73 9.18 -4.71
C HIS A 134 8.81 8.25 -5.30
N GLY A 135 8.49 7.64 -6.45
CA GLY A 135 9.32 6.63 -7.10
C GLY A 135 9.47 5.35 -6.28
N HIS A 136 10.26 4.42 -6.78
CA HIS A 136 10.60 3.16 -6.09
C HIS A 136 11.97 2.70 -6.55
N HIS A 137 12.94 3.62 -6.47
CA HIS A 137 14.22 3.39 -7.10
C HIS A 137 14.95 2.20 -6.48
N TYR A 138 14.85 1.96 -5.17
CA TYR A 138 15.59 0.86 -4.52
C TYR A 138 14.74 -0.37 -4.21
N ASN A 139 13.40 -0.23 -4.12
CA ASN A 139 12.46 -1.30 -3.79
C ASN A 139 12.64 -2.60 -4.61
N PRO A 140 12.92 -2.58 -5.94
CA PRO A 140 13.13 -3.82 -6.69
C PRO A 140 14.31 -4.68 -6.20
N LEU A 141 15.23 -4.13 -5.39
CA LEU A 141 16.39 -4.81 -4.81
C LEU A 141 16.07 -5.50 -3.47
N ILE A 142 14.88 -5.28 -2.89
CA ILE A 142 14.46 -5.83 -1.59
C ILE A 142 13.10 -6.53 -1.67
N GLN A 143 12.79 -7.12 -2.83
CA GLN A 143 11.52 -7.82 -3.06
C GLN A 143 11.29 -9.00 -2.11
N ASP A 144 12.34 -9.54 -1.49
CA ASP A 144 12.26 -10.55 -0.44
C ASP A 144 11.59 -10.04 0.84
N GLN A 145 11.55 -8.73 1.05
CA GLN A 145 10.88 -8.07 2.18
C GLN A 145 9.86 -7.03 1.71
N SER A 146 9.17 -7.30 0.59
CA SER A 146 8.18 -6.39 0.00
C SER A 146 6.85 -7.08 -0.23
N ALA A 147 5.77 -6.33 -0.03
CA ALA A 147 4.40 -6.64 -0.46
C ALA A 147 3.86 -5.51 -1.33
N LEU A 148 2.78 -5.78 -2.07
CA LEU A 148 2.08 -4.76 -2.85
C LEU A 148 0.87 -4.19 -2.11
N GLY A 149 0.67 -2.90 -2.27
CA GLY A 149 -0.52 -2.17 -1.86
C GLY A 149 -1.06 -1.27 -2.97
N VAL A 150 -2.20 -0.65 -2.70
CA VAL A 150 -2.87 0.29 -3.62
C VAL A 150 -2.62 1.75 -3.24
N ASP A 151 -2.42 2.01 -1.94
CA ASP A 151 -2.48 3.35 -1.35
C ASP A 151 -3.88 3.99 -1.44
N THR A 152 -4.00 5.24 -1.89
CA THR A 152 -5.22 6.02 -1.77
C THR A 152 -6.17 5.87 -2.96
N HIS A 153 -7.45 5.68 -2.66
CA HIS A 153 -8.48 5.27 -3.62
C HIS A 153 -9.22 6.46 -4.28
N PHE A 154 -8.81 7.70 -3.99
CA PHE A 154 -9.39 8.89 -4.62
C PHE A 154 -8.72 9.25 -5.95
N THR A 155 -7.55 8.67 -6.25
CA THR A 155 -6.73 9.02 -7.42
C THR A 155 -6.72 7.92 -8.47
N PHE A 156 -6.71 6.65 -8.06
CA PHE A 156 -6.56 5.50 -8.96
C PHE A 156 -7.48 4.33 -8.61
N SER A 157 -7.46 3.31 -9.46
CA SER A 157 -8.25 2.09 -9.29
C SER A 157 -7.77 1.28 -8.07
N THR A 158 -8.68 0.52 -7.48
CA THR A 158 -8.50 -0.05 -6.14
C THR A 158 -8.06 -1.51 -6.14
N ASP A 159 -7.49 -1.98 -7.26
CA ASP A 159 -7.24 -3.39 -7.49
C ASP A 159 -5.77 -3.78 -7.49
N ILE A 160 -5.46 -4.85 -6.77
CA ILE A 160 -4.09 -5.33 -6.58
C ILE A 160 -3.48 -5.93 -7.87
N ILE A 161 -4.31 -6.36 -8.82
CA ILE A 161 -3.85 -7.00 -10.07
C ILE A 161 -3.19 -5.95 -10.96
N THR A 162 -3.82 -4.78 -11.08
CA THR A 162 -3.25 -3.64 -11.80
C THR A 162 -1.95 -3.19 -11.14
N GLN A 163 -1.91 -3.08 -9.81
CA GLN A 163 -0.67 -2.77 -9.08
C GLN A 163 0.43 -3.81 -9.35
N ALA A 164 0.11 -5.11 -9.31
CA ALA A 164 1.06 -6.18 -9.60
C ALA A 164 1.60 -6.12 -11.03
N ARG A 165 0.76 -5.78 -12.01
CA ARG A 165 1.19 -5.62 -13.40
C ARG A 165 2.07 -4.39 -13.58
N ILE A 166 1.69 -3.25 -12.99
CA ILE A 166 2.50 -2.02 -13.03
C ILE A 166 3.87 -2.30 -12.42
N TRP A 167 3.91 -2.90 -11.23
CA TRP A 167 5.15 -3.28 -10.55
C TRP A 167 6.03 -4.21 -11.38
N LEU A 168 5.43 -5.25 -11.97
CA LEU A 168 6.13 -6.20 -12.82
C LEU A 168 6.82 -5.50 -13.99
N GLN A 169 6.11 -4.60 -14.68
CA GLN A 169 6.64 -3.94 -15.86
C GLN A 169 7.62 -2.82 -15.51
N SER A 170 7.39 -2.04 -14.45
CA SER A 170 8.35 -1.01 -14.01
C SER A 170 9.66 -1.62 -13.54
N THR A 171 9.59 -2.73 -12.79
CA THR A 171 10.76 -3.50 -12.35
C THR A 171 11.53 -4.08 -13.54
N ARG A 172 10.82 -4.67 -14.51
CA ARG A 172 11.43 -5.19 -15.73
C ARG A 172 12.15 -4.09 -16.52
N LEU A 173 11.47 -2.98 -16.75
CA LEU A 173 11.99 -1.85 -17.51
C LEU A 173 13.30 -1.33 -16.89
N ARG A 174 13.31 -1.13 -15.57
CA ARG A 174 14.50 -0.70 -14.82
C ARG A 174 15.70 -1.62 -15.07
N PHE A 175 15.53 -2.92 -14.87
CA PHE A 175 16.64 -3.87 -15.01
C PHE A 175 17.04 -4.12 -16.46
N PHE A 176 16.11 -3.98 -17.41
CA PHE A 176 16.48 -4.00 -18.83
C PHE A 176 17.36 -2.81 -19.22
N TYR A 177 17.10 -1.60 -18.71
CA TYR A 177 17.92 -0.43 -19.04
C TYR A 177 19.40 -0.59 -18.63
N GLN A 178 19.71 -1.33 -17.56
CA GLN A 178 21.10 -1.61 -17.18
C GLN A 178 21.91 -2.31 -18.30
N ALA A 179 21.25 -3.11 -19.13
CA ALA A 179 21.86 -3.73 -20.29
C ALA A 179 21.72 -2.86 -21.56
N LEU A 180 20.51 -2.33 -21.80
CA LEU A 180 20.19 -1.57 -23.01
C LEU A 180 20.99 -0.27 -23.14
N ASP A 181 21.31 0.39 -22.01
CA ASP A 181 22.13 1.61 -21.97
C ASP A 181 23.56 1.38 -22.49
N ASN A 182 23.99 0.13 -22.56
CA ASN A 182 25.27 -0.31 -23.12
C ASN A 182 25.13 -0.97 -24.50
N TRP A 183 23.99 -0.77 -25.20
CA TRP A 183 23.67 -1.41 -26.48
C TRP A 183 23.66 -2.95 -26.43
N ASN A 184 23.51 -3.54 -25.25
CA ASN A 184 23.39 -4.99 -25.09
C ASN A 184 21.91 -5.41 -25.11
N ILE A 185 21.62 -6.60 -25.65
CA ILE A 185 20.27 -7.18 -25.66
C ILE A 185 20.14 -8.24 -24.55
N PRO A 186 19.28 -8.04 -23.54
CA PRO A 186 19.01 -9.04 -22.51
C PRO A 186 18.47 -10.35 -23.11
N ARG A 187 18.99 -11.49 -22.66
CA ARG A 187 18.55 -12.82 -23.11
C ARG A 187 17.43 -13.44 -22.25
N ASN A 188 17.13 -12.84 -21.11
CA ASN A 188 16.20 -13.34 -20.10
C ASN A 188 15.36 -12.19 -19.55
N ASN A 189 14.24 -12.54 -18.91
CA ASN A 189 13.39 -11.57 -18.23
C ASN A 189 13.83 -11.44 -16.75
N PRO A 190 14.01 -10.22 -16.21
CA PRO A 190 14.51 -10.01 -14.85
C PRO A 190 13.47 -10.33 -13.76
N MET A 191 12.18 -10.44 -14.10
CA MET A 191 11.12 -10.75 -13.13
C MET A 191 10.00 -11.59 -13.76
N SER A 192 9.59 -12.65 -13.09
CA SER A 192 8.53 -13.55 -13.52
C SER A 192 7.13 -13.07 -13.10
N ALA A 193 6.09 -13.54 -13.80
CA ALA A 193 4.71 -13.33 -13.37
C ALA A 193 4.44 -13.94 -11.98
N ASN A 194 5.06 -15.09 -11.67
CA ASN A 194 4.95 -15.73 -10.35
C ASN A 194 5.48 -14.84 -9.23
N GLN A 195 6.58 -14.12 -9.43
CA GLN A 195 7.08 -13.16 -8.42
C GLN A 195 6.05 -12.06 -8.17
N ALA A 196 5.46 -11.47 -9.22
CA ALA A 196 4.41 -10.46 -9.05
C ALA A 196 3.17 -11.02 -8.34
N PHE A 197 2.77 -12.25 -8.67
CA PHE A 197 1.66 -12.94 -8.02
C PHE A 197 1.94 -13.20 -6.53
N THR A 198 3.15 -13.64 -6.17
CA THR A 198 3.58 -13.82 -4.78
C THR A 198 3.51 -12.50 -4.01
N LEU A 199 4.02 -11.40 -4.59
CA LEU A 199 3.98 -10.08 -3.97
C LEU A 199 2.54 -9.57 -3.75
N ALA A 200 1.64 -9.88 -4.67
CA ALA A 200 0.22 -9.53 -4.61
C ALA A 200 -0.61 -10.39 -3.64
N THR A 201 -0.05 -11.51 -3.14
CA THR A 201 -0.78 -12.48 -2.31
C THR A 201 -0.02 -12.82 -1.04
N ARG A 202 0.92 -13.78 -1.10
CA ARG A 202 1.65 -14.30 0.05
C ARG A 202 2.45 -13.22 0.77
N SER A 203 3.10 -12.30 0.05
CA SER A 203 3.93 -11.30 0.73
C SER A 203 3.13 -10.36 1.63
N GLY A 204 1.92 -9.95 1.23
CA GLY A 204 1.05 -9.15 2.11
C GLY A 204 0.60 -9.92 3.37
N ALA A 205 0.41 -11.23 3.25
CA ALA A 205 0.13 -12.09 4.40
C ALA A 205 1.35 -12.20 5.35
N LEU A 206 2.56 -12.32 4.80
CA LEU A 206 3.80 -12.33 5.59
C LEU A 206 4.07 -10.99 6.27
N ALA A 207 3.85 -9.88 5.57
CA ALA A 207 3.96 -8.52 6.12
C ALA A 207 3.08 -8.30 7.36
N LEU A 208 1.94 -8.98 7.42
CA LEU A 208 1.01 -8.94 8.55
C LEU A 208 1.19 -10.11 9.52
N ARG A 209 2.22 -10.95 9.35
CA ARG A 209 2.47 -12.17 10.15
C ARG A 209 1.26 -13.09 10.23
N ARG A 210 0.56 -13.25 9.10
CA ARG A 210 -0.63 -14.10 8.93
C ARG A 210 -0.32 -15.28 8.00
N PRO A 211 0.43 -16.30 8.47
CA PRO A 211 0.83 -17.42 7.62
C PRO A 211 -0.34 -18.26 7.12
N ASP A 212 -1.52 -18.12 7.74
CA ASP A 212 -2.80 -18.72 7.37
C ASP A 212 -3.50 -18.02 6.19
N LEU A 213 -2.93 -16.95 5.65
CA LEU A 213 -3.42 -16.19 4.48
C LEU A 213 -2.46 -16.30 3.28
N GLY A 214 -2.97 -15.89 2.10
CA GLY A 214 -2.17 -15.74 0.87
C GLY A 214 -1.71 -17.04 0.21
N VAL A 215 -2.06 -18.21 0.77
CA VAL A 215 -1.74 -19.54 0.23
C VAL A 215 -2.95 -20.46 0.40
N LEU A 216 -3.29 -21.18 -0.66
CA LEU A 216 -4.29 -22.25 -0.60
C LEU A 216 -3.64 -23.52 -0.06
N ALA A 217 -3.85 -23.80 1.22
CA ALA A 217 -3.35 -24.99 1.90
C ALA A 217 -4.37 -25.47 2.94
N THR A 218 -4.35 -26.75 3.27
CA THR A 218 -5.19 -27.28 4.36
C THR A 218 -4.82 -26.59 5.67
N GLY A 219 -5.81 -26.11 6.42
CA GLY A 219 -5.63 -25.37 7.67
C GLY A 219 -5.58 -23.85 7.52
N ASN A 220 -5.38 -23.33 6.30
CA ASN A 220 -5.44 -21.89 6.01
C ASN A 220 -6.88 -21.40 5.87
N LYS A 221 -7.06 -20.07 5.93
CA LYS A 221 -8.37 -19.45 5.67
C LYS A 221 -8.80 -19.69 4.24
N ALA A 222 -10.09 -19.95 4.06
CA ALA A 222 -10.72 -20.07 2.74
C ALA A 222 -10.97 -18.68 2.12
N ASP A 223 -9.87 -17.98 1.83
CA ASP A 223 -9.83 -16.72 1.10
C ASP A 223 -9.47 -17.02 -0.36
N VAL A 224 -10.48 -16.99 -1.24
CA VAL A 224 -10.34 -17.49 -2.62
C VAL A 224 -10.91 -16.46 -3.59
N VAL A 225 -10.13 -16.16 -4.62
CA VAL A 225 -10.57 -15.38 -5.78
C VAL A 225 -10.54 -16.31 -6.99
N VAL A 226 -11.67 -16.40 -7.70
CA VAL A 226 -11.80 -17.22 -8.91
C VAL A 226 -12.01 -16.29 -10.10
N PHE A 227 -11.16 -16.45 -11.11
CA PHE A 227 -11.23 -15.73 -12.38
C PHE A 227 -12.03 -16.53 -13.40
N ASP A 228 -12.76 -15.84 -14.26
CA ASP A 228 -13.41 -16.41 -15.42
C ASP A 228 -12.36 -16.68 -16.51
N GLY A 229 -11.97 -17.94 -16.67
CA GLY A 229 -10.99 -18.36 -17.65
C GLY A 229 -11.51 -18.30 -19.10
N ASP A 230 -12.83 -18.17 -19.28
CA ASP A 230 -13.47 -18.12 -20.59
C ASP A 230 -13.65 -16.69 -21.11
N SER A 231 -13.27 -15.67 -20.32
CA SER A 231 -13.35 -14.28 -20.76
C SER A 231 -12.37 -14.00 -21.92
N PRO A 232 -12.71 -13.14 -22.90
CA PRO A 232 -11.91 -13.00 -24.12
C PRO A 232 -10.42 -12.68 -23.91
N ASN A 233 -10.07 -11.93 -22.87
CA ASN A 233 -8.68 -11.61 -22.52
C ASN A 233 -7.95 -12.75 -21.79
N MET A 234 -8.67 -13.71 -21.21
CA MET A 234 -8.13 -14.85 -20.46
C MET A 234 -7.96 -16.12 -21.32
N LEU A 235 -8.38 -16.10 -22.59
CA LEU A 235 -8.24 -17.23 -23.51
C LEU A 235 -6.80 -17.40 -24.02
N GLY A 236 -6.38 -18.66 -24.21
CA GLY A 236 -5.15 -19.00 -24.96
C GLY A 236 -3.86 -19.11 -24.13
N TRP A 237 -3.94 -19.05 -22.80
CA TRP A 237 -2.77 -19.13 -21.91
C TRP A 237 -2.62 -20.52 -21.29
N SER A 238 -1.40 -21.08 -21.35
CA SER A 238 -1.07 -22.35 -20.69
C SER A 238 -0.65 -22.19 -19.23
N ASP A 239 -0.08 -21.03 -18.88
CA ASP A 239 0.25 -20.66 -17.50
C ASP A 239 -0.87 -19.78 -16.92
N PRO A 240 -1.65 -20.30 -15.95
CA PRO A 240 -2.76 -19.54 -15.35
C PRO A 240 -2.28 -18.35 -14.51
N VAL A 241 -1.08 -18.38 -13.94
CA VAL A 241 -0.53 -17.25 -13.17
C VAL A 241 -0.17 -16.13 -14.13
N ALA A 242 0.45 -16.46 -15.26
CA ALA A 242 0.68 -15.50 -16.33
C ALA A 242 -0.63 -14.89 -16.84
N ALA A 243 -1.67 -15.70 -17.07
CA ALA A 243 -3.00 -15.23 -17.46
C ALA A 243 -3.55 -14.19 -16.47
N VAL A 244 -3.54 -14.51 -15.16
CA VAL A 244 -4.02 -13.60 -14.12
C VAL A 244 -3.22 -12.29 -14.11
N ILE A 245 -1.89 -12.36 -14.04
CA ILE A 245 -1.08 -11.16 -13.85
C ILE A 245 -1.02 -10.28 -15.12
N LEU A 246 -0.84 -10.90 -16.28
CA LEU A 246 -0.59 -10.16 -17.53
C LEU A 246 -1.88 -9.81 -18.28
N HIS A 247 -2.96 -10.56 -18.10
CA HIS A 247 -4.14 -10.46 -18.97
C HIS A 247 -5.45 -10.16 -18.26
N SER A 248 -5.62 -10.53 -16.99
CA SER A 248 -6.90 -10.30 -16.29
C SER A 248 -7.18 -8.83 -15.95
N ASN A 249 -8.41 -8.53 -15.58
CA ASN A 249 -8.83 -7.30 -14.93
C ASN A 249 -9.92 -7.62 -13.88
N VAL A 250 -10.35 -6.62 -13.10
CA VAL A 250 -11.36 -6.80 -12.05
C VAL A 250 -12.70 -7.35 -12.54
N GLY A 251 -13.03 -7.12 -13.81
CA GLY A 251 -14.23 -7.65 -14.47
C GLY A 251 -14.21 -9.17 -14.62
N ASP A 252 -13.02 -9.77 -14.74
CA ASP A 252 -12.86 -11.22 -14.89
C ASP A 252 -13.04 -11.99 -13.57
N ILE A 253 -13.09 -11.30 -12.43
CA ILE A 253 -13.27 -11.99 -11.14
C ILE A 253 -14.70 -12.52 -11.06
N ARG A 254 -14.89 -13.83 -11.12
CA ARG A 254 -16.22 -14.47 -11.08
C ARG A 254 -16.70 -14.71 -9.66
N HIS A 255 -15.82 -15.17 -8.78
CA HIS A 255 -16.16 -15.48 -7.38
C HIS A 255 -15.12 -14.92 -6.41
N VAL A 256 -15.58 -14.52 -5.23
CA VAL A 256 -14.75 -14.10 -4.10
C VAL A 256 -15.31 -14.72 -2.83
N MET A 257 -14.48 -15.48 -2.12
CA MET A 257 -14.75 -16.06 -0.82
C MET A 257 -13.78 -15.44 0.20
N VAL A 258 -14.28 -15.11 1.40
CA VAL A 258 -13.48 -14.59 2.52
C VAL A 258 -13.87 -15.37 3.77
N GLY A 259 -12.93 -16.11 4.34
CA GLY A 259 -13.13 -16.94 5.52
C GLY A 259 -14.15 -18.05 5.31
N GLY A 260 -14.32 -18.56 4.09
CA GLY A 260 -15.35 -19.54 3.75
C GLY A 260 -16.69 -18.94 3.31
N GLU A 261 -16.86 -17.63 3.45
CA GLU A 261 -18.12 -16.93 3.14
C GLU A 261 -18.06 -16.24 1.78
N TRP A 262 -19.08 -16.45 0.94
CA TRP A 262 -19.17 -15.79 -0.37
C TRP A 262 -19.39 -14.28 -0.22
N ARG A 263 -18.51 -13.49 -0.85
CA ARG A 263 -18.61 -12.03 -0.98
C ARG A 263 -18.93 -11.59 -2.42
N LYS A 264 -18.56 -12.42 -3.39
CA LYS A 264 -19.00 -12.33 -4.79
C LYS A 264 -19.25 -13.76 -5.30
N ARG A 265 -20.36 -13.99 -6.00
CA ARG A 265 -20.69 -15.29 -6.57
C ARG A 265 -21.39 -15.10 -7.92
N ASP A 266 -20.95 -15.86 -8.92
CA ASP A 266 -21.49 -15.80 -10.29
C ASP A 266 -21.50 -14.37 -10.86
N GLY A 267 -20.41 -13.64 -10.64
CA GLY A 267 -20.25 -12.26 -11.11
C GLY A 267 -20.96 -11.20 -10.26
N GLN A 268 -21.80 -11.58 -9.28
CA GLN A 268 -22.62 -10.67 -8.48
C GLN A 268 -22.11 -10.54 -7.03
N LEU A 269 -22.17 -9.33 -6.47
CA LEU A 269 -21.80 -9.09 -5.08
C LEU A 269 -22.84 -9.71 -4.13
N VAL A 270 -22.36 -10.37 -3.08
CA VAL A 270 -23.18 -10.91 -2.00
C VAL A 270 -23.22 -9.87 -0.88
N THR A 271 -24.26 -9.03 -0.87
CA THR A 271 -24.42 -7.97 0.13
C THR A 271 -25.89 -7.81 0.55
N LYS A 272 -26.09 -7.42 1.81
CA LYS A 272 -27.40 -7.03 2.34
C LYS A 272 -27.72 -5.54 2.09
N GLN A 273 -26.74 -4.78 1.63
CA GLN A 273 -26.91 -3.35 1.37
C GLN A 273 -27.64 -3.13 0.04
N ASN A 274 -28.53 -2.14 0.01
CA ASN A 274 -29.12 -1.68 -1.24
C ASN A 274 -28.05 -0.96 -2.07
N ARG A 275 -27.62 -1.59 -3.16
CA ARG A 275 -26.58 -1.05 -4.06
C ARG A 275 -26.93 0.32 -4.60
N THR A 276 -28.20 0.53 -4.98
CA THR A 276 -28.66 1.82 -5.51
C THR A 276 -28.55 2.90 -4.45
N ASP A 277 -28.96 2.64 -3.21
CA ASP A 277 -28.87 3.62 -2.13
C ASP A 277 -27.40 3.96 -1.80
N VAL A 278 -26.51 2.96 -1.78
CA VAL A 278 -25.08 3.17 -1.55
C VAL A 278 -24.48 4.02 -2.67
N GLN A 279 -24.82 3.74 -3.94
CA GLN A 279 -24.37 4.52 -5.09
C GLN A 279 -24.86 5.98 -5.00
N THR A 280 -26.13 6.20 -4.65
CA THR A 280 -26.68 7.55 -4.47
C THR A 280 -25.92 8.31 -3.38
N LYS A 281 -25.77 7.73 -2.19
CA LYS A 281 -25.04 8.36 -1.07
C LYS A 281 -23.57 8.64 -1.38
N PHE A 282 -22.93 7.74 -2.13
CA PHE A 282 -21.56 7.93 -2.60
C PHE A 282 -21.47 9.15 -3.53
N LEU A 283 -22.34 9.23 -4.54
CA LEU A 283 -22.34 10.34 -5.50
C LEU A 283 -22.69 11.69 -4.85
N GLU A 284 -23.59 11.71 -3.87
CA GLU A 284 -23.88 12.90 -3.06
C GLU A 284 -22.65 13.36 -2.27
N SER A 285 -21.97 12.41 -1.61
CA SER A 285 -20.76 12.69 -0.84
C SER A 285 -19.63 13.17 -1.74
N ALA A 286 -19.43 12.53 -2.90
CA ALA A 286 -18.43 12.91 -3.89
C ALA A 286 -18.64 14.34 -4.38
N LYS A 287 -19.86 14.70 -4.80
CA LYS A 287 -20.19 16.07 -5.24
C LYS A 287 -19.92 17.09 -4.14
N ARG A 288 -20.31 16.79 -2.90
CA ARG A 288 -20.08 17.69 -1.76
C ARG A 288 -18.59 17.90 -1.50
N ILE A 289 -17.81 16.82 -1.46
CA ILE A 289 -16.37 16.88 -1.18
C ILE A 289 -15.61 17.56 -2.33
N GLN A 290 -15.94 17.23 -3.58
CA GLN A 290 -15.37 17.88 -4.75
C GLN A 290 -15.63 19.38 -4.76
N LYS A 291 -16.85 19.81 -4.39
CA LYS A 291 -17.16 21.24 -4.26
C LYS A 291 -16.24 21.92 -3.24
N ILE A 292 -16.07 21.33 -2.06
CA ILE A 292 -15.17 21.87 -1.03
C ILE A 292 -13.75 22.03 -1.58
N TRP A 293 -13.21 21.00 -2.24
CA TRP A 293 -11.85 21.06 -2.79
C TRP A 293 -11.68 22.03 -3.95
N LEU A 294 -12.68 22.16 -4.83
CA LEU A 294 -12.67 23.16 -5.91
C LEU A 294 -12.72 24.60 -5.38
N GLU A 295 -13.35 24.81 -4.22
CA GLU A 295 -13.44 26.11 -3.55
C GLU A 295 -12.25 26.37 -2.60
N THR A 296 -11.46 25.35 -2.29
CA THR A 296 -10.28 25.46 -1.42
C THR A 296 -9.09 25.96 -2.25
N PRO A 297 -8.45 27.08 -1.89
CA PRO A 297 -7.25 27.54 -2.56
C PRO A 297 -6.15 26.47 -2.50
N LEU A 298 -5.48 26.23 -3.64
CA LEU A 298 -4.30 25.37 -3.66
C LEU A 298 -3.18 26.02 -2.84
N PRO A 299 -2.37 25.21 -2.13
CA PRO A 299 -1.21 25.74 -1.43
C PRO A 299 -0.19 26.29 -2.44
N GLU A 300 0.51 27.34 -2.05
CA GLU A 300 1.65 27.86 -2.82
C GLU A 300 2.86 26.94 -2.59
N MET A 301 3.35 26.34 -3.68
CA MET A 301 4.47 25.39 -3.65
C MET A 301 5.74 26.06 -4.19
N GLN A 302 6.29 27.00 -3.43
CA GLN A 302 7.53 27.71 -3.76
C GLN A 302 8.56 27.56 -2.65
N GLY A 303 9.84 27.63 -3.01
CA GLY A 303 10.95 27.53 -2.05
C GLY A 303 11.21 26.09 -1.61
N GLU A 304 11.57 25.92 -0.34
CA GLU A 304 12.01 24.63 0.21
C GLU A 304 10.83 23.72 0.59
N PHE A 305 10.89 22.46 0.18
CA PHE A 305 9.94 21.42 0.52
C PHE A 305 10.03 21.07 2.00
N GLY A 306 8.92 21.22 2.74
CA GLY A 306 8.82 20.80 4.13
C GLY A 306 9.83 21.47 5.09
N GLY A 307 10.43 22.60 4.71
CA GLY A 307 11.49 23.25 5.47
C GLY A 307 12.83 22.48 5.48
N LEU A 308 13.02 21.53 4.56
CA LEU A 308 14.27 20.81 4.39
C LEU A 308 15.24 21.65 3.56
N SER A 309 16.35 22.06 4.16
CA SER A 309 17.32 22.93 3.48
C SER A 309 17.85 22.25 2.22
N HIS A 310 17.87 22.96 1.09
CA HIS A 310 18.34 22.49 -0.22
C HIS A 310 17.46 21.47 -0.95
N VAL A 311 16.22 21.23 -0.50
CA VAL A 311 15.21 20.50 -1.29
C VAL A 311 14.18 21.49 -1.78
N GLU A 312 14.24 21.89 -3.04
CA GLU A 312 13.36 22.92 -3.60
C GLU A 312 12.17 22.30 -4.35
N TYR A 313 11.01 22.98 -4.29
CA TYR A 313 9.94 22.75 -5.24
C TYR A 313 10.42 23.13 -6.65
N VAL A 314 10.33 22.19 -7.58
CA VAL A 314 10.70 22.38 -8.99
C VAL A 314 9.61 21.82 -9.90
N ASP A 315 9.45 22.44 -11.07
CA ASP A 315 8.53 21.94 -12.09
C ASP A 315 9.09 20.65 -12.71
N ALA A 316 8.24 19.64 -12.85
CA ALA A 316 8.57 18.45 -13.62
C ALA A 316 8.61 18.76 -15.12
N PHE A 317 9.43 18.02 -15.88
CA PHE A 317 9.38 18.09 -17.34
C PHE A 317 8.01 17.66 -17.86
N THR A 318 7.39 18.51 -18.68
CA THR A 318 6.11 18.21 -19.33
C THR A 318 6.31 17.49 -20.66
N VAL A 319 5.39 16.57 -20.96
CA VAL A 319 5.36 15.82 -22.23
C VAL A 319 3.98 15.98 -22.86
N ASP A 320 3.91 16.07 -24.19
CA ASP A 320 2.64 16.19 -24.94
C ASP A 320 2.48 14.99 -25.90
N ALA A 321 1.25 14.47 -25.97
CA ALA A 321 0.83 13.46 -26.93
C ALA A 321 0.51 14.07 -28.32
N VAL A 322 0.35 15.38 -28.41
CA VAL A 322 0.04 16.14 -29.62
C VAL A 322 1.26 16.95 -30.07
N ARG A 323 1.43 17.10 -31.39
CA ARG A 323 2.48 17.95 -31.97
C ARG A 323 2.14 19.43 -31.79
N GLY A 324 3.11 20.25 -31.41
CA GLY A 324 3.00 21.71 -31.37
C GLY A 324 3.31 22.28 -30.00
N ASN A 325 2.83 23.50 -29.72
CA ASN A 325 2.92 24.15 -28.40
C ASN A 325 1.78 23.73 -27.46
N GLY A 326 1.16 22.57 -27.71
CA GLY A 326 0.18 22.03 -26.78
C GLY A 326 0.87 21.69 -25.47
N THR A 327 0.18 21.87 -24.37
CA THR A 327 0.66 21.42 -23.06
C THR A 327 0.36 19.95 -22.82
N GLY A 328 -0.50 19.33 -23.65
CA GLY A 328 -1.08 17.99 -23.40
C GLY A 328 -1.80 17.87 -22.05
N TYR A 329 -1.98 18.99 -21.34
CA TYR A 329 -2.41 19.16 -19.95
C TYR A 329 -3.54 20.18 -19.89
#